data_AF-A0A842LKX9-F1
#
_entry.id   AF-A0A842LKX9-F1
#
_cell.length_a   1.000
_cell.length_b   1.000
_cell.length_c   1.000
_cell.angle_alpha   90.00
_cell.angle_beta   90.00
_cell.angle_gamma   90.00
#
_symmetry.space_group_name_H-M   'P 1'
#
loop_
_entity.id
_entity.type
_entity.pdbx_description
1 polymer ?
#
loop_
_entity_poly.entity_id
_entity_poly.type
_entity_poly.pdbx_seq_one_letter_code
_entity_poly.pdbx_strand_id
1 'polypeptide(L)'
;MKEDVFAGVDHGTRALRIATTDGRREEFSRDELADMRVEEIREIVREKFSDVRLFALSYSMGDAINEFVYIRKVSHPVKDLKGAGEFKGGGTKFFEAMKEFPCVLIP
;
A
#
# COMPACT_ATOMS: atom_id res chain seq x y z
N MET A 1 15.53 -14.77 -20.09
CA MET A 1 15.46 -14.38 -18.67
C MET A 1 14.03 -13.96 -18.38
N LYS A 2 13.45 -14.38 -17.25
CA LYS A 2 12.17 -13.82 -16.82
C LYS A 2 12.46 -12.41 -16.32
N GLU A 3 11.77 -11.40 -16.85
CA GLU A 3 11.94 -10.03 -16.39
C GLU A 3 11.45 -9.90 -14.95
N ASP A 4 12.12 -9.04 -14.17
CA ASP A 4 11.70 -8.74 -12.81
C ASP A 4 10.40 -7.92 -12.85
N VAL A 5 9.41 -8.32 -12.05
CA VAL A 5 8.16 -7.57 -11.90
C VAL A 5 8.24 -6.66 -10.69
N PHE A 6 7.90 -5.39 -10.88
CA PHE A 6 7.80 -4.37 -9.84
C PHE A 6 6.39 -3.81 -9.82
N ALA A 7 5.96 -3.24 -8.70
CA ALA A 7 4.64 -2.63 -8.57
C ALA A 7 4.69 -1.23 -7.98
N GLY A 8 3.92 -0.31 -8.55
CA GLY A 8 3.56 0.95 -7.93
C GLY A 8 2.25 0.80 -7.14
N VAL A 9 2.17 1.45 -5.98
CA VAL A 9 0.98 1.49 -5.15
C VAL A 9 0.59 2.95 -4.89
N ASP A 10 -0.60 3.34 -5.33
CA ASP A 10 -1.21 4.64 -5.03
C ASP A 10 -2.13 4.48 -3.82
N HIS A 11 -1.70 4.98 -2.66
CA HIS A 11 -2.51 5.01 -1.44
C HIS A 11 -3.33 6.30 -1.38
N GLY A 12 -4.31 6.38 -2.29
CA GLY A 12 -5.19 7.52 -2.43
C GLY A 12 -6.22 7.64 -1.29
N THR A 13 -6.84 8.82 -1.21
CA THR A 13 -7.88 9.14 -0.21
C THR A 13 -9.23 8.49 -0.50
N ARG A 14 -9.45 7.99 -1.73
CA ARG A 14 -10.71 7.34 -2.16
C ARG A 14 -10.58 5.82 -2.36
N ALA A 15 -9.46 5.39 -2.95
CA ALA A 15 -9.18 4.00 -3.27
C ALA A 15 -7.67 3.76 -3.22
N LEU A 16 -7.30 2.50 -3.04
CA LEU A 16 -5.92 2.05 -3.12
C LEU A 16 -5.73 1.28 -4.42
N ARG A 17 -4.66 1.60 -5.16
CA ARG A 17 -4.42 1.00 -6.48
C ARG A 17 -3.05 0.37 -6.53
N ILE A 18 -2.95 -0.78 -7.19
CA ILE A 18 -1.68 -1.45 -7.48
C ILE A 18 -1.56 -1.59 -9.00
N ALA A 19 -0.41 -1.21 -9.55
CA ALA A 19 -0.09 -1.42 -10.96
C ALA A 19 1.31 -2.02 -11.09
N THR A 20 1.47 -3.06 -11.90
CA THR A 20 2.74 -3.76 -12.07
C THR A 20 3.39 -3.45 -13.41
N THR A 21 4.70 -3.67 -13.52
CA THR A 21 5.46 -3.48 -14.76
C THR A 21 5.08 -4.45 -15.88
N ASP A 22 4.46 -5.58 -15.54
CA ASP A 22 3.89 -6.53 -16.50
C ASP A 22 2.42 -6.24 -16.87
N GLY A 23 1.85 -5.13 -16.40
CA GLY A 23 0.57 -4.60 -16.86
C GLY A 23 -0.66 -5.00 -16.03
N ARG A 24 -0.52 -5.78 -14.96
CA ARG A 24 -1.63 -6.06 -14.03
C ARG A 24 -2.03 -4.80 -13.26
N ARG A 25 -3.32 -4.71 -12.94
CA ARG A 25 -3.90 -3.58 -12.21
C ARG A 25 -4.97 -4.09 -11.26
N GLU A 26 -4.97 -3.57 -10.04
CA GLU A 26 -5.99 -3.83 -9.03
C GLU A 26 -6.36 -2.53 -8.34
N GLU A 27 -7.65 -2.37 -8.04
CA GLU A 27 -8.18 -1.25 -7.25
C GLU A 27 -9.01 -1.81 -6.11
N PHE A 28 -8.72 -1.36 -4.90
CA PHE A 28 -9.46 -1.69 -3.68
C PHE A 28 -10.13 -0.42 -3.16
N SER A 29 -11.43 -0.52 -2.88
CA SER A 29 -12.09 0.58 -2.18
C SER A 29 -11.63 0.62 -0.72
N ARG A 30 -11.62 1.81 -0.10
CA ARG A 30 -11.28 1.94 1.32
C ARG A 30 -12.30 1.24 2.23
N ASP A 31 -13.55 1.15 1.79
CA ASP A 31 -14.64 0.52 2.54
C ASP A 31 -14.48 -1.01 2.53
N GLU A 32 -14.21 -1.60 1.38
CA GLU A 32 -13.87 -3.02 1.24
C GLU A 32 -12.70 -3.40 2.16
N LEU A 33 -11.61 -2.63 2.13
CA LEU A 33 -10.46 -2.88 3.00
C LEU A 33 -10.75 -2.63 4.48
N ALA A 34 -11.71 -1.76 4.80
CA ALA A 34 -12.12 -1.49 6.17
C ALA A 34 -12.88 -2.68 6.77
N ASP A 35 -13.59 -3.45 5.96
CA ASP A 35 -14.32 -4.64 6.41
C ASP A 35 -13.42 -5.88 6.53
N MET A 36 -12.24 -5.86 5.91
CA MET A 36 -11.27 -6.95 5.94
C MET A 36 -10.36 -6.92 7.17
N ARG A 37 -9.80 -8.07 7.53
CA ARG A 37 -8.67 -8.22 8.45
C ARG A 37 -7.36 -7.99 7.70
N VAL A 38 -6.31 -7.61 8.45
CA VAL A 38 -4.97 -7.39 7.87
C VAL A 38 -4.44 -8.64 7.19
N GLU A 39 -4.72 -9.81 7.77
CA GLU A 39 -4.34 -11.13 7.25
C GLU A 39 -4.99 -11.43 5.90
N GLU A 40 -6.27 -11.08 5.73
CA GLU A 40 -7.00 -11.28 4.47
C GLU A 40 -6.41 -10.41 3.34
N ILE A 41 -6.04 -9.16 3.67
CA ILE A 41 -5.37 -8.28 2.72
C ILE A 41 -4.00 -8.86 2.32
N ARG A 42 -3.24 -9.41 3.29
CA ARG A 42 -1.94 -10.06 3.01
C ARG A 42 -2.10 -11.27 2.10
N GLU A 43 -3.09 -12.11 2.33
CA GLU A 43 -3.37 -13.28 1.48
C GLU A 43 -3.69 -12.85 0.05
N ILE A 44 -4.57 -11.86 -0.13
CA ILE A 44 -4.91 -11.34 -1.46
C ILE A 44 -3.68 -10.78 -2.18
N VAL A 45 -2.88 -9.96 -1.50
CA VAL A 45 -1.67 -9.38 -2.11
C VAL A 45 -0.68 -10.48 -2.47
N ARG A 46 -0.48 -11.49 -1.61
CA ARG A 46 0.40 -12.61 -1.88
C ARG A 46 -0.06 -13.44 -3.07
N GLU A 47 -1.35 -13.76 -3.15
CA GLU A 47 -1.91 -14.56 -4.24
C GLU A 47 -1.79 -13.83 -5.58
N LYS A 48 -2.16 -12.55 -5.63
CA LYS A 48 -2.18 -11.77 -6.87
C LYS A 48 -0.81 -11.28 -7.32
N PHE A 49 0.14 -11.10 -6.40
CA PHE A 49 1.42 -10.41 -6.64
C PHE A 49 2.64 -11.15 -6.05
N SER A 50 2.56 -12.47 -5.89
CA SER A 50 3.67 -13.30 -5.36
C SER A 50 5.00 -13.17 -6.12
N ASP A 51 4.96 -12.78 -7.38
CA ASP A 51 6.11 -12.62 -8.26
C ASP A 51 6.68 -11.19 -8.27
N VAL A 52 6.03 -10.24 -7.60
CA VAL A 52 6.51 -8.86 -7.48
C VAL A 52 7.70 -8.81 -6.53
N ARG A 53 8.84 -8.31 -7.02
CA ARG A 53 10.08 -8.20 -6.24
C ARG A 53 10.10 -7.01 -5.28
N LEU A 54 9.44 -5.92 -5.63
CA LEU A 54 9.37 -4.71 -4.81
C LEU A 54 8.13 -3.89 -5.15
N PHE A 55 7.48 -3.38 -4.11
CA PHE A 55 6.41 -2.38 -4.18
C PHE A 55 6.97 -0.98 -3.86
N ALA A 56 6.64 0.00 -4.69
CA ALA A 56 6.87 1.43 -4.42
C ALA A 56 5.53 2.08 -4.10
N LEU A 57 5.33 2.52 -2.86
CA LEU A 57 4.05 3.00 -2.35
C LEU A 57 4.09 4.50 -2.11
N SER A 58 3.24 5.26 -2.80
CA SER A 58 2.96 6.67 -2.49
C SER A 58 1.82 6.74 -1.48
N TYR A 59 1.90 7.69 -0.54
CA TYR A 59 0.94 7.80 0.55
C TYR A 59 0.38 9.23 0.65
N SER A 60 -0.92 9.37 0.44
CA SER A 60 -1.53 10.67 0.10
C SER A 60 -2.10 11.42 1.31
N MET A 61 -1.52 11.26 2.52
CA MET A 61 -2.13 11.78 3.77
C MET A 61 -1.25 12.74 4.58
N GLY A 62 -0.29 13.43 3.95
CA GLY A 62 0.54 14.41 4.68
C GLY A 62 1.43 13.75 5.74
N ASP A 63 1.88 12.53 5.44
CA ASP A 63 2.69 11.64 6.26
C ASP A 63 4.14 12.13 6.52
N ALA A 64 4.53 13.24 5.90
CA ALA A 64 5.88 13.80 5.95
C ALA A 64 6.95 12.80 5.48
N ILE A 65 6.60 11.91 4.55
CA ILE A 65 7.57 11.04 3.86
C ILE A 65 8.37 11.93 2.91
N ASN A 66 9.57 12.29 3.33
CA ASN A 66 10.48 13.19 2.61
C ASN A 66 11.70 12.46 2.04
N GLU A 67 11.78 11.15 2.24
CA GLU A 67 12.84 10.29 1.74
C GLU A 67 12.30 8.88 1.44
N PHE A 68 13.03 8.13 0.61
CA PHE A 68 12.75 6.73 0.38
C PHE A 68 12.99 5.92 1.66
N VAL A 69 11.95 5.28 2.18
CA VAL A 69 12.06 4.50 3.43
C VAL A 69 11.34 3.16 3.29
N TYR A 70 11.94 2.09 3.82
CA TYR A 70 11.24 0.81 3.90
C TYR A 70 10.03 0.93 4.83
N ILE A 71 8.85 0.50 4.36
CA ILE A 71 7.59 0.63 5.11
C ILE A 71 7.66 -0.01 6.50
N ARG A 72 8.40 -1.13 6.65
CA ARG A 72 8.60 -1.84 7.92
C ARG A 72 9.33 -1.01 9.00
N LYS A 73 10.04 0.05 8.61
CA LYS A 73 10.72 0.97 9.53
C LYS A 73 9.81 2.09 10.01
N VAL A 74 8.60 2.21 9.44
CA VAL A 74 7.64 3.27 9.77
C VAL A 74 6.62 2.74 10.78
N SER A 75 6.68 3.29 12.00
CA SER A 75 5.80 2.92 13.11
C SER A 75 4.42 3.58 13.03
N HIS A 76 4.32 4.79 12.45
CA HIS A 76 3.07 5.55 12.34
C HIS A 76 2.94 6.13 10.93
N PRO A 77 1.96 5.67 10.12
CA PRO A 77 1.79 6.17 8.76
C PRO A 77 1.26 7.60 8.68
N VAL A 78 0.69 8.13 9.77
CA VAL A 78 0.10 9.48 9.81
C VAL A 78 0.60 10.21 11.05
N LYS A 79 1.29 11.34 10.86
CA LYS A 79 1.66 12.25 11.95
C LYS A 79 0.59 13.30 12.24
N ASP A 80 -0.28 13.59 11.27
CA ASP A 80 -1.33 14.61 11.39
C ASP A 80 -2.71 14.01 11.08
N LEU A 81 -3.52 13.81 12.13
CA LEU A 81 -4.89 13.30 12.04
C LEU A 81 -5.86 14.30 11.36
N LYS A 82 -5.38 15.48 10.94
CA LYS A 82 -6.15 16.51 10.21
C LYS A 82 -6.18 16.31 8.68
N GLY A 83 -5.72 15.17 8.16
CA GLY A 83 -5.74 14.87 6.74
C GLY A 83 -7.15 14.85 6.13
N ALA A 84 -7.27 15.27 4.87
CA ALA A 84 -8.51 15.29 4.10
C ALA A 84 -8.92 13.89 3.63
N GLY A 85 -9.56 13.11 4.51
CA GLY A 85 -10.13 11.81 4.14
C GLY A 85 -10.91 11.16 5.28
N GLU A 86 -11.96 10.40 4.95
CA GLU A 86 -12.69 9.62 5.96
C GLU A 86 -11.79 8.54 6.57
N PHE A 87 -11.65 8.58 7.90
CA PHE A 87 -10.92 7.60 8.70
C PHE A 87 -11.77 6.33 8.91
N LYS A 88 -11.95 5.53 7.85
CA LYS A 88 -12.60 4.21 7.94
C LYS A 88 -11.63 3.07 8.28
N GLY A 89 -10.33 3.36 8.37
CA GLY A 89 -9.31 2.38 8.79
C GLY A 89 -8.78 1.46 7.68
N GLY A 90 -9.47 1.32 6.54
CA GLY A 90 -9.02 0.46 5.42
C GLY A 90 -7.62 0.81 4.90
N GLY A 91 -7.31 2.11 4.78
CA GLY A 91 -5.97 2.56 4.40
C GLY A 91 -4.88 2.17 5.42
N THR A 92 -5.20 2.25 6.72
CA THR A 92 -4.28 1.83 7.79
C THR A 92 -4.07 0.32 7.77
N LYS A 93 -5.15 -0.46 7.61
CA LYS A 93 -5.06 -1.92 7.51
C LYS A 93 -4.21 -2.37 6.32
N PHE A 94 -4.41 -1.76 5.15
CA PHE A 94 -3.58 -2.03 3.99
C PHE A 94 -2.11 -1.66 4.21
N PHE A 95 -1.83 -0.51 4.85
CA PHE A 95 -0.46 -0.12 5.18
C PHE A 95 0.22 -1.16 6.09
N GLU A 96 -0.48 -1.65 7.11
CA GLU A 96 0.02 -2.71 8.00
C GLU A 96 0.18 -4.06 7.29
N ALA A 97 -0.68 -4.37 6.31
CA ALA A 97 -0.53 -5.56 5.46
C ALA A 97 0.75 -5.47 4.62
N MET A 98 1.00 -4.30 4.01
CA MET A 98 2.15 -4.07 3.13
C MET A 98 3.51 -4.18 3.83
N LYS A 99 3.57 -4.09 5.17
CA LYS A 99 4.81 -4.31 5.95
C LYS A 99 5.38 -5.72 5.82
N GLU A 100 4.58 -6.70 5.39
CA GLU A 100 5.06 -8.06 5.14
C GLU A 100 5.87 -8.18 3.84
N PHE A 101 5.62 -7.29 2.87
CA PHE A 101 6.22 -7.36 1.54
C PHE A 101 7.45 -6.47 1.43
N PRO A 102 8.38 -6.75 0.49
CA PRO A 102 9.40 -5.80 0.11
C PRO A 102 8.74 -4.53 -0.44
N CYS A 103 8.64 -3.49 0.40
CA CYS A 103 7.96 -2.27 0.06
C CYS A 103 8.74 -1.04 0.56
N VAL A 104 8.91 -0.07 -0.34
CA VAL A 104 9.46 1.25 -0.06
C VAL A 104 8.36 2.28 -0.19
N LEU A 105 8.35 3.22 0.73
CA LEU A 105 7.56 4.43 0.62
C LEU A 105 8.31 5.43 -0.26
N ILE A 106 7.57 6.13 -1.11
CA ILE A 106 8.09 7.16 -2.01
C ILE A 106 7.39 8.50 -1.72
N PRO A 107 8.13 9.63 -1.71
CA PRO A 107 7.55 10.97 -1.61
C PRO A 107 6.65 11.34 -2.80
#